data_AF-A0A2N1H1X5-F1
#
_entry.id   AF-A0A2N1H1X5-F1
#
_cell.length_a   1.000
_cell.length_b   1.000
_cell.length_c   1.000
_cell.angle_alpha   90.00
_cell.angle_beta   90.00
_cell.angle_gamma   90.00
#
_symmetry.space_group_name_H-M   'P 1'
#
loop_
_entity.id
_entity.type
_entity.pdbx_description
1 polymer ?
#
loop_
_entity_poly.entity_id
_entity_poly.type
_entity_poly.pdbx_seq_one_letter_code
_entity_poly.pdbx_strand_id
1 'polypeptide(L)'
;VEDATARFDRSKGIWATYLDDLIKAAKLRGWFVTILWEGFCGIFIFNTLLIDVLERWKLNPPPDLLHPDIIEWSKPLPPEQWAKRSPELEAAIALREAELAHQAERALLMNRP
;
A
#
# COMPACT_ATOMS: atom_id res chain seq x y z
N VAL A 1 25.35 -8.13 32.84
CA VAL A 1 24.83 -7.31 31.74
C VAL A 1 23.39 -7.02 32.08
N GLU A 2 23.06 -5.78 32.43
CA GLU A 2 21.68 -5.39 32.71
C GLU A 2 20.88 -5.50 31.41
N ASP A 3 19.80 -6.27 31.46
CA ASP A 3 19.01 -6.61 30.28
C ASP A 3 18.18 -5.39 29.84
N ALA A 4 18.67 -4.68 28.82
CA ALA A 4 18.04 -3.50 28.23
C ALA A 4 16.79 -3.82 27.39
N THR A 5 16.34 -5.09 27.39
CA THR A 5 15.18 -5.55 26.61
C THR A 5 13.85 -5.44 27.36
N ALA A 6 13.85 -5.15 28.68
CA ALA A 6 12.62 -4.98 29.46
C ALA A 6 11.67 -3.88 28.95
N ARG A 7 12.18 -2.87 28.22
CA ARG A 7 11.35 -1.85 27.56
C ARG A 7 10.56 -2.35 26.35
N PHE A 8 10.95 -3.50 25.79
CA PHE A 8 10.29 -4.12 24.65
C PHE A 8 9.27 -5.19 25.07
N ASP A 9 9.29 -5.63 26.32
CA ASP A 9 8.28 -6.53 26.88
C ASP A 9 7.01 -5.74 27.25
N ARG A 10 6.34 -5.22 26.22
CA ARG A 10 5.01 -4.64 26.35
C ARG A 10 4.01 -5.80 26.27
N SER A 11 3.79 -6.47 27.39
CA SER A 11 2.91 -7.67 27.48
C SER A 11 1.49 -7.45 26.97
N LYS A 12 1.05 -6.19 26.89
CA LYS A 12 -0.22 -5.78 26.29
C LYS A 12 0.01 -5.34 24.85
N GLY A 13 -0.73 -5.94 23.92
CA GLY A 13 -0.76 -5.51 22.52
C GLY A 13 -1.08 -4.01 22.38
N ILE A 14 -0.65 -3.41 21.27
CA ILE A 14 -0.81 -1.97 21.00
C ILE A 14 -2.26 -1.52 21.18
N TRP A 15 -3.22 -2.32 20.71
CA TRP A 15 -4.65 -2.10 20.87
C TRP A 15 -5.14 -2.17 22.33
N ALA A 16 -4.64 -3.12 23.11
CA ALA A 16 -5.01 -3.26 24.52
C ALA A 16 -4.52 -2.07 25.34
N THR A 17 -3.27 -1.63 25.09
CA THR A 17 -2.75 -0.43 25.76
C THR A 17 -3.52 0.81 25.37
N TYR A 18 -3.86 0.96 24.08
CA TYR A 18 -4.64 2.10 23.61
C TYR A 18 -6.04 2.16 24.24
N LEU A 19 -6.73 1.01 24.34
CA LEU A 19 -8.04 0.93 24.99
C LEU A 19 -7.96 1.23 26.49
N ASP A 20 -6.94 0.72 27.18
CA ASP A 20 -6.72 1.01 28.60
C ASP A 20 -6.47 2.51 28.84
N ASP A 21 -5.67 3.15 27.99
CA ASP A 21 -5.39 4.58 28.06
C ASP A 21 -6.65 5.41 27.77
N LEU A 22 -7.48 4.99 26.81
CA LEU A 22 -8.76 5.63 26.51
C LEU A 22 -9.74 5.52 27.69
N ILE A 23 -9.85 4.34 28.31
CA ILE A 23 -10.69 4.11 29.49
C ILE A 23 -10.19 4.95 30.67
N LYS A 24 -8.86 5.04 30.86
CA LYS A 24 -8.24 5.85 31.91
C LYS A 24 -8.51 7.34 31.70
N ALA A 25 -8.37 7.83 30.47
CA ALA A 25 -8.70 9.21 30.12
C ALA A 25 -10.20 9.49 30.31
N ALA A 26 -11.09 8.58 29.90
CA ALA A 26 -12.53 8.70 30.08
C ALA A 26 -12.95 8.75 31.55
N LYS A 27 -12.28 8.00 32.44
CA LYS A 27 -12.54 8.07 33.89
C LYS A 27 -12.07 9.38 34.53
N LEU A 28 -11.00 9.99 34.02
CA LEU A 28 -10.45 11.24 34.58
C LEU A 28 -11.17 12.50 34.09
N ARG A 29 -11.51 12.54 32.80
CA ARG A 29 -12.04 13.75 32.13
C ARG A 29 -13.51 13.61 31.69
N GLY A 30 -14.08 12.42 31.80
CA GLY A 30 -15.41 12.09 31.30
C GLY A 30 -15.38 11.56 29.87
N TRP A 31 -16.27 10.61 29.57
CA TRP A 31 -16.35 9.96 28.26
C TRP A 31 -16.54 10.93 27.09
N PHE A 32 -17.37 11.95 27.25
CA PHE A 32 -17.64 12.91 26.17
C PHE A 32 -16.41 13.73 25.81
N VAL A 33 -15.70 14.25 26.81
CA VAL A 33 -14.48 15.05 26.61
C VAL A 33 -13.37 14.18 26.04
N THR A 34 -13.22 12.94 26.52
CA THR A 34 -12.19 12.02 26.00
C THR A 34 -12.44 11.62 24.56
N ILE A 35 -13.69 11.28 24.18
CA ILE A 35 -14.00 10.95 22.77
C ILE A 35 -13.79 12.17 21.87
N LEU A 36 -14.22 13.36 22.32
CA LEU A 36 -14.06 14.59 21.54
C LEU A 36 -12.58 15.01 21.44
N TRP A 37 -11.81 14.88 22.52
CA TRP A 37 -10.41 15.31 22.55
C TRP A 37 -9.47 14.27 21.94
N GLU A 38 -9.47 13.03 22.43
CA GLU A 38 -8.57 11.97 21.96
C GLU A 38 -9.03 11.41 20.60
N GLY A 39 -10.34 11.28 20.40
CA GLY A 39 -10.90 10.79 19.14
C GLY A 39 -10.95 11.89 18.07
N PHE A 40 -11.72 12.95 18.29
CA PHE A 40 -11.95 13.95 17.24
C PHE A 40 -10.75 14.90 17.06
N CYS A 41 -10.27 15.56 18.11
CA CYS A 41 -9.12 16.46 17.96
C CYS A 41 -7.83 15.69 17.65
N GLY A 42 -7.55 14.61 18.38
CA GLY A 42 -6.36 13.78 18.21
C GLY A 42 -6.25 13.13 16.84
N ILE A 43 -7.30 12.44 16.39
CA ILE A 43 -7.25 11.64 15.16
C ILE A 43 -7.65 12.45 13.93
N PHE A 44 -8.57 13.41 14.03
CA PHE A 44 -8.98 14.17 12.83
C PHE A 44 -8.21 15.47 12.71
N ILE A 45 -8.20 16.34 13.72
CA ILE A 45 -7.58 17.67 13.59
C ILE A 45 -6.05 17.54 13.46
N PHE A 46 -5.39 16.83 14.38
CA PHE A 46 -3.94 16.71 14.31
C PHE A 46 -3.47 15.87 13.14
N ASN A 47 -4.18 14.80 12.75
CA ASN A 47 -3.79 14.00 11.59
C ASN A 47 -4.01 14.76 10.28
N THR A 48 -5.15 15.43 10.08
CA THR A 48 -5.41 16.16 8.82
C THR A 48 -4.50 17.36 8.66
N LEU A 49 -4.24 18.12 9.73
CA LEU A 49 -3.27 19.22 9.70
C LEU A 49 -1.85 18.70 9.48
N LEU A 50 -1.48 17.58 10.11
CA LEU A 50 -0.16 16.98 9.91
C LEU A 50 0.01 16.50 8.47
N ILE A 51 -1.03 15.91 7.87
CA ILE A 51 -1.04 15.50 6.46
C ILE A 51 -0.90 16.73 5.55
N ASP A 52 -1.67 17.80 5.75
CA ASP A 52 -1.58 19.02 4.93
C ASP A 52 -0.20 19.70 5.06
N VAL A 53 0.40 19.71 6.25
CA VAL A 53 1.76 20.22 6.44
C VAL A 53 2.80 19.31 5.78
N LEU A 54 2.68 17.98 5.94
CA LEU A 54 3.56 17.02 5.26
C LEU A 54 3.45 17.14 3.75
N GLU A 55 2.23 17.24 3.22
CA GLU A 55 1.96 17.45 1.80
C GLU A 55 2.62 18.74 1.32
N ARG A 56 2.42 19.86 2.02
CA ARG A 56 3.06 21.12 1.63
C ARG A 56 4.58 21.11 1.75
N TRP A 57 5.14 20.45 2.76
CA TRP A 57 6.59 20.40 2.96
C TRP A 57 7.30 19.39 2.05
N LYS A 58 6.66 18.27 1.72
CA LYS A 58 7.26 17.21 0.90
C LYS A 58 6.91 17.30 -0.57
N LEU A 59 5.75 17.86 -0.90
CA LEU A 59 5.22 17.86 -2.27
C LEU A 59 5.18 19.25 -2.91
N ASN A 60 5.49 20.33 -2.17
CA ASN A 60 5.49 21.69 -2.72
C ASN A 60 6.77 22.48 -2.37
N PRO A 61 7.59 22.89 -3.34
CA PRO A 61 7.46 22.65 -4.79
C PRO A 61 7.66 21.16 -5.15
N PRO A 62 7.00 20.65 -6.21
CA PRO A 62 7.28 19.31 -6.71
C PRO A 62 8.78 19.18 -6.97
N PRO A 63 9.43 18.11 -6.49
CA PRO A 63 10.86 17.94 -6.69
C PRO A 63 11.13 17.91 -8.20
N ASP A 64 12.01 18.80 -8.65
CA ASP A 64 12.43 18.82 -10.04
C ASP A 64 13.04 17.45 -10.39
N LEU A 65 12.43 16.75 -11.34
CA LEU A 65 12.83 15.41 -11.80
C LEU A 65 14.07 15.47 -12.71
N LEU A 66 15.07 16.25 -12.31
CA LEU A 66 16.33 16.49 -13.03
C LEU A 66 17.37 15.40 -12.79
N HIS A 67 17.04 14.38 -12.00
CA HIS A 67 17.94 13.26 -11.79
C HIS A 67 18.19 12.54 -13.13
N PRO A 68 19.48 12.30 -13.48
CA PRO A 68 19.87 11.73 -14.78
C PRO A 68 19.18 10.39 -15.05
N ASP A 69 19.01 9.58 -14.01
CA ASP A 69 18.30 8.30 -14.08
C ASP A 69 16.84 8.52 -14.51
N ILE A 70 16.11 9.45 -13.89
CA ILE A 70 14.69 9.70 -14.20
C ILE A 70 14.51 10.16 -15.65
N ILE A 71 15.42 10.99 -16.14
CA ILE A 71 15.43 11.43 -17.54
C ILE A 71 15.61 10.24 -18.47
N GLU A 72 16.49 9.30 -18.15
CA GLU A 72 16.73 8.09 -18.93
C GLU A 72 15.47 7.19 -19.01
N TRP A 73 14.78 6.99 -17.88
CA TRP A 73 13.53 6.21 -17.83
C TRP A 73 12.34 6.94 -18.48
N SER A 74 12.33 8.27 -18.49
CA SER A 74 11.26 9.07 -19.08
C SER A 74 11.33 9.22 -20.61
N LYS A 75 12.42 8.77 -21.23
CA LYS A 75 12.58 8.84 -22.69
C LYS A 75 11.52 7.94 -23.34
N PRO A 76 10.76 8.45 -24.33
CA PRO A 76 9.86 7.61 -25.09
C PRO A 76 10.67 6.52 -25.77
N LEU A 77 10.31 5.25 -25.52
CA LEU A 77 10.93 4.13 -26.20
C LEU A 77 10.68 4.24 -27.72
N PRO A 78 11.64 3.84 -28.57
CA PRO A 78 11.48 3.89 -30.02
C PRO A 78 10.21 3.14 -30.48
N PRO A 79 9.47 3.66 -31.48
CA PRO A 79 8.26 3.00 -31.99
C PRO A 79 8.47 1.55 -32.45
N GLU A 80 9.67 1.21 -32.93
CA GLU A 80 10.03 -0.16 -33.32
C GLU A 80 10.06 -1.14 -32.13
N GLN A 81 10.33 -0.63 -30.92
CA GLN A 81 10.31 -1.40 -29.67
C GLN A 81 8.89 -1.54 -29.11
N TRP A 82 8.01 -0.55 -29.35
CA TRP A 82 6.58 -0.65 -29.03
C TRP A 82 5.82 -1.61 -29.96
N ALA A 83 6.25 -1.71 -31.22
CA ALA A 83 5.57 -2.54 -32.21
C ALA A 83 5.83 -4.05 -32.01
N LYS A 84 6.85 -4.43 -31.25
CA LYS A 84 7.19 -5.83 -30.97
C LYS A 84 6.69 -6.23 -29.58
N ARG A 85 5.92 -7.31 -29.51
CA ARG A 85 5.53 -7.92 -28.23
C ARG A 85 6.79 -8.39 -27.51
N SER A 86 6.79 -8.35 -26.17
CA SER A 86 7.92 -8.88 -25.42
C SER A 86 8.04 -10.40 -25.66
N PRO A 87 9.27 -10.95 -25.71
CA PRO A 87 9.45 -12.39 -25.94
C PRO A 87 8.81 -13.25 -24.84
N GLU A 88 8.75 -12.74 -23.60
CA GLU A 88 8.05 -13.38 -22.49
C GLU A 88 6.53 -13.42 -22.72
N LEU A 89 5.96 -12.35 -23.27
CA LEU A 89 4.53 -12.28 -23.61
C LEU A 89 4.20 -13.23 -24.77
N GLU A 90 5.05 -13.32 -25.78
CA GLU A 90 4.87 -14.29 -26.86
C GLU A 90 4.90 -15.74 -26.36
N ALA A 91 5.84 -16.07 -25.46
CA ALA A 91 5.91 -17.39 -24.84
C ALA A 91 4.66 -17.69 -23.99
N ALA A 92 4.17 -16.72 -23.20
CA ALA A 92 2.96 -16.87 -22.41
C ALA A 92 1.70 -17.04 -23.28
N ILE A 93 1.61 -16.32 -24.41
CA ILE A 93 0.54 -16.46 -25.39
C ILE A 93 0.57 -17.85 -26.01
N ALA A 94 1.74 -18.33 -26.46
CA ALA A 94 1.86 -19.65 -27.08
C ALA A 94 1.44 -20.79 -26.13
N LEU A 95 1.83 -20.70 -24.85
CA LEU A 95 1.38 -21.65 -23.82
C LEU A 95 -0.14 -21.63 -23.64
N ARG A 96 -0.72 -20.43 -23.59
CA ARG A 96 -2.16 -20.26 -23.41
C ARG A 96 -2.97 -20.73 -24.62
N GLU A 97 -2.48 -20.47 -25.83
CA GLU A 97 -3.11 -20.94 -27.07
C GLU A 97 -3.05 -22.47 -27.17
N ALA A 98 -1.94 -23.11 -26.77
CA ALA A 98 -1.85 -24.56 -26.69
C ALA A 98 -2.83 -25.17 -25.67
N GLU A 99 -2.96 -24.55 -24.50
CA GLU A 99 -3.93 -24.96 -23.48
C GLU A 99 -5.38 -24.82 -24.00
N LEU A 100 -5.72 -23.70 -24.64
CA LEU A 100 -7.04 -23.46 -25.21
C LEU A 100 -7.36 -24.44 -26.35
N ALA A 101 -6.39 -24.77 -27.21
CA ALA A 101 -6.56 -25.77 -28.26
C ALA A 101 -6.86 -27.15 -27.67
N HIS A 102 -6.14 -27.56 -26.62
CA HIS A 102 -6.42 -28.81 -25.91
C HIS A 102 -7.79 -28.82 -25.22
N GLN A 103 -8.20 -27.70 -24.62
CA GLN A 103 -9.53 -27.58 -24.02
C GLN A 103 -10.64 -27.64 -25.07
N ALA A 104 -10.46 -26.99 -26.23
CA ALA A 104 -11.40 -27.03 -27.34
C ALA A 104 -11.52 -28.45 -27.93
N GLU A 105 -10.40 -29.15 -28.14
CA GLU A 105 -10.39 -30.54 -28.61
C GLU A 105 -11.08 -31.48 -27.61
N ARG A 106 -10.78 -31.33 -26.32
CA ARG A 106 -11.43 -32.12 -25.25
C ARG A 106 -12.93 -31.86 -25.17
N ALA A 107 -13.37 -30.61 -25.34
CA ALA A 107 -14.78 -30.26 -25.39
C ALA A 107 -15.48 -30.84 -26.63
N LEU A 108 -14.83 -30.86 -27.78
CA LEU A 108 -15.34 -31.48 -29.01
C LEU A 108 -15.45 -33.01 -28.88
N LEU A 109 -14.48 -33.66 -28.22
CA LEU A 109 -14.53 -35.10 -27.94
C LEU A 109 -15.65 -35.46 -26.95
N MET A 110 -15.91 -34.59 -25.96
CA MET A 110 -16.96 -34.81 -24.97
C MET A 110 -18.38 -34.54 -25.50
N ASN A 111 -18.52 -33.81 -26.61
CA ASN A 111 -19.79 -33.48 -27.25
C ASN A 111 -20.08 -34.29 -28.53
N ARG A 112 -19.29 -35.34 -28.81
CA ARG A 112 -19.52 -36.30 -29.91
C ARG A 112 -20.52 -37.37 -29.40
N PRO A 113 -21.67 -37.58 -30.06
CA PRO A 113 -22.69 -38.53 -29.62
C PRO A 113 -22.24 -39.99 -29.73
#